data_AF-A0A5E4PHL7-F1
#
_entry.id   AF-A0A5E4PHL7-F1
#
_cell.length_a   1.000
_cell.length_b   1.000
_cell.length_c   1.000
_cell.angle_alpha   90.00
_cell.angle_beta   90.00
_cell.angle_gamma   90.00
#
_symmetry.space_group_name_H-M   'P 1'
#
loop_
_entity.id
_entity.type
_entity.pdbx_description
1 polymer ?
#
loop_
_entity_poly.entity_id
_entity_poly.type
_entity_poly.pdbx_seq_one_letter_code
_entity_poly.pdbx_strand_id
1 'polypeptide(L)'
;MILLIIKSYLILLVSIGAGSLFMLAIGLYFIFRKPPPSRKIVLPANSAAQTASLGFQSADRSSEWHDLTAISGDDIIATQLDLARAYIESGKNDLAKTILHYVAEQGSASQQQEAQQLMIQI
;
A
#
# COMPACT_ATOMS: atom_id res chain seq x y z
N MET A 1 -42.69 31.50 -11.98
CA MET A 1 -42.17 30.93 -10.71
C MET A 1 -41.34 29.67 -10.95
N ILE A 2 -41.82 28.68 -11.73
CA ILE A 2 -41.06 27.44 -12.05
C ILE A 2 -39.70 27.68 -12.74
N LEU A 3 -39.62 28.71 -13.59
CA LEU A 3 -38.40 29.06 -14.34
C LEU A 3 -37.25 29.57 -13.44
N LEU A 4 -37.59 30.15 -12.27
CA LEU A 4 -36.61 30.63 -11.30
C LEU A 4 -35.96 29.46 -10.55
N ILE A 5 -36.75 28.42 -10.29
CA ILE A 5 -36.29 27.19 -9.65
C ILE A 5 -35.32 26.45 -10.58
N ILE A 6 -35.66 26.29 -11.86
CA ILE A 6 -34.80 25.61 -12.84
C ILE A 6 -33.45 26.31 -13.00
N LYS A 7 -33.43 27.64 -13.09
CA LYS A 7 -32.16 28.39 -13.18
C LYS A 7 -31.29 28.25 -11.93
N SER A 8 -31.90 28.22 -10.75
CA SER A 8 -31.18 28.03 -9.47
C SER A 8 -30.51 26.66 -9.39
N TYR A 9 -31.24 25.59 -9.74
CA TYR A 9 -30.68 24.23 -9.78
C TYR A 9 -29.62 24.06 -10.88
N LEU A 10 -29.80 24.72 -12.03
CA LEU A 10 -28.80 24.69 -13.11
C LEU A 10 -27.47 25.32 -12.68
N ILE A 11 -27.51 26.47 -11.99
CA ILE A 11 -26.30 27.11 -11.44
C ILE A 11 -25.62 26.22 -10.40
N LEU A 12 -26.42 25.61 -9.51
CA LEU A 12 -25.91 24.78 -8.43
C LEU A 12 -25.23 23.50 -8.95
N LEU A 13 -25.83 22.85 -9.95
CA LEU A 13 -25.27 21.66 -10.59
C LEU A 13 -23.98 21.98 -11.36
N VAL A 14 -23.95 23.09 -12.12
CA VAL A 14 -22.77 23.50 -12.88
C VAL A 14 -21.60 23.86 -11.95
N SER A 15 -21.86 24.54 -10.82
CA SER A 15 -20.81 24.90 -9.85
C SER A 15 -20.21 23.68 -9.16
N ILE A 16 -21.06 22.72 -8.73
CA ILE A 16 -20.59 21.46 -8.13
C ILE A 16 -19.76 20.65 -9.14
N GLY A 17 -20.25 20.56 -10.38
CA GLY A 17 -19.57 19.82 -11.44
C GLY A 17 -18.22 20.44 -11.81
N ALA A 18 -18.17 21.76 -11.99
CA ALA A 18 -16.94 22.48 -12.32
C ALA A 18 -15.90 22.38 -11.19
N GLY A 19 -16.32 22.46 -9.93
CA GLY A 19 -15.43 22.30 -8.77
C GLY A 19 -14.83 20.89 -8.67
N SER A 20 -15.65 19.87 -8.88
CA SER A 20 -15.21 18.46 -8.90
C SER A 20 -14.20 18.20 -10.02
N LEU A 21 -14.46 18.73 -11.22
CA LEU A 21 -13.56 18.57 -12.37
C LEU A 21 -12.21 19.28 -12.16
N PHE A 22 -12.23 20.44 -11.50
CA PHE A 22 -11.02 21.19 -11.16
C PHE A 22 -10.16 20.47 -10.11
N MET A 23 -10.79 19.91 -9.07
CA MET A 23 -10.10 19.09 -8.06
C MET A 23 -9.49 17.82 -8.66
N LEU A 24 -10.21 17.16 -9.57
CA LEU A 24 -9.69 15.99 -10.30
C LEU A 24 -8.47 16.34 -11.16
N ALA A 25 -8.53 17.45 -11.90
CA ALA A 25 -7.43 17.91 -12.75
C ALA A 25 -6.18 18.25 -11.92
N ILE A 26 -6.34 18.90 -10.76
CA ILE A 26 -5.24 19.19 -9.83
C ILE A 26 -4.65 17.89 -9.26
N GLY A 27 -5.49 16.93 -8.87
CA GLY A 27 -5.05 15.62 -8.40
C GLY A 27 -4.21 14.88 -9.45
N LEU A 28 -4.68 14.85 -10.70
CA LEU A 28 -3.95 14.22 -11.81
C LEU A 28 -2.64 14.97 -12.13
N TYR A 29 -2.64 16.30 -12.03
CA TYR A 29 -1.44 17.10 -12.24
C TYR A 29 -0.34 16.77 -11.22
N PHE A 30 -0.71 16.51 -9.97
CA PHE A 30 0.27 16.20 -8.91
C PHE A 30 0.88 14.80 -9.07
N ILE A 31 0.10 13.82 -9.56
CA ILE A 31 0.56 12.45 -9.75
C ILE A 31 1.61 12.33 -10.87
N PHE A 32 1.47 13.10 -11.95
CA PHE A 32 2.38 13.05 -13.10
C PHE A 32 3.67 13.85 -12.93
N ARG A 33 3.79 14.70 -11.90
CA ARG A 33 4.93 15.63 -11.75
C ARG A 33 6.16 15.02 -11.06
N LYS A 34 6.07 13.78 -10.55
CA LYS A 34 7.23 13.10 -9.93
C LYS A 34 8.06 12.41 -11.03
N PRO A 35 9.30 12.84 -11.33
CA PRO A 35 10.14 12.14 -12.30
C PRO A 35 10.54 10.75 -11.76
N PRO A 36 10.65 9.72 -12.62
CA PRO A 36 11.09 8.40 -12.19
C PRO A 36 12.55 8.47 -11.69
N PRO A 37 12.88 7.86 -10.53
CA PRO A 37 14.23 7.84 -10.02
C PRO A 37 15.15 7.10 -11.01
N SER A 38 16.23 7.76 -11.44
CA SER A 38 17.21 7.19 -12.35
C SER A 38 17.99 6.07 -11.65
N ARG A 39 17.55 4.83 -11.86
CA ARG A 39 18.24 3.64 -11.37
C ARG A 39 19.51 3.43 -12.19
N LYS A 40 20.66 3.83 -11.65
CA LYS A 40 21.96 3.44 -12.18
C LYS A 40 22.11 1.93 -11.97
N ILE A 41 21.90 1.14 -13.02
CA ILE A 41 22.23 -0.27 -13.03
C ILE A 41 23.75 -0.35 -13.15
N VAL A 42 24.43 -0.59 -12.03
CA VAL A 42 25.81 -1.08 -12.07
C VAL A 42 25.70 -2.55 -12.43
N LEU A 43 26.11 -2.93 -13.65
CA LEU A 43 26.18 -4.32 -14.08
C LEU A 43 27.41 -4.97 -13.43
N PRO A 44 27.26 -5.99 -12.56
CA PRO A 44 28.37 -6.86 -12.22
C PRO A 44 28.65 -7.80 -13.41
N ALA A 45 29.80 -7.59 -14.04
CA ALA A 45 30.38 -8.52 -15.01
C ALA A 45 30.92 -9.77 -14.31
N ASN A 46 30.03 -10.59 -13.77
CA ASN A 46 30.26 -12.01 -13.50
C ASN A 46 29.00 -12.63 -12.90
N SER A 47 28.40 -13.58 -13.62
CA SER A 47 27.70 -14.76 -13.08
C SER A 47 26.93 -15.44 -14.20
N ALA A 48 27.66 -16.05 -15.14
CA ALA A 48 27.14 -17.14 -15.95
C ALA A 48 26.96 -18.38 -15.04
N ALA A 49 25.91 -18.38 -14.20
CA ALA A 49 25.34 -19.54 -13.50
C ALA A 49 24.31 -19.06 -12.45
N GLN A 50 23.12 -18.61 -12.87
CA GLN A 50 21.97 -18.50 -11.97
C GLN A 50 20.73 -19.06 -12.68
N THR A 51 20.73 -20.39 -12.78
CA THR A 51 19.52 -21.20 -12.83
C THR A 51 18.61 -20.83 -11.66
N ALA A 52 17.36 -20.48 -11.97
CA ALA A 52 16.20 -20.53 -11.09
C ALA A 52 16.40 -19.98 -9.66
N SER A 53 16.45 -18.65 -9.51
CA SER A 53 15.94 -18.02 -8.30
C SER A 53 14.81 -17.07 -8.69
N LEU A 54 13.60 -17.41 -8.25
CA LEU A 54 12.52 -16.44 -8.09
C LEU A 54 13.01 -15.41 -7.05
N GLY A 55 13.79 -14.45 -7.51
CA GLY A 55 14.17 -13.26 -6.76
C GLY A 55 12.92 -12.43 -6.55
N PHE A 56 12.14 -12.79 -5.52
CA PHE A 56 11.05 -11.98 -5.02
C PHE A 56 11.64 -10.66 -4.57
N GLN A 57 11.30 -9.61 -5.31
CA GLN A 57 11.65 -8.22 -5.06
C GLN A 57 11.08 -7.84 -3.67
N SER A 58 11.87 -8.05 -2.63
CA SER A 58 11.47 -7.93 -1.22
C SER A 58 11.54 -6.49 -0.70
N ALA A 59 12.12 -5.57 -1.45
CA ALA A 59 12.35 -4.20 -1.00
C ALA A 59 11.22 -3.20 -1.35
N ASP A 60 10.25 -3.57 -2.20
CA ASP A 60 9.25 -2.60 -2.71
C ASP A 60 7.81 -2.86 -2.23
N ARG A 61 7.52 -4.04 -1.64
CA ARG A 61 6.18 -4.35 -1.14
C ARG A 61 5.82 -3.61 0.15
N SER A 62 6.78 -3.32 1.02
CA SER A 62 6.54 -2.60 2.28
C SER A 62 5.88 -1.24 2.05
N SER A 63 6.28 -0.55 0.97
CA SER A 63 5.70 0.73 0.54
C SER A 63 4.23 0.60 0.12
N GLU A 64 3.87 -0.48 -0.58
CA GLU A 64 2.50 -0.74 -1.04
C GLU A 64 1.56 -1.02 0.14
N TRP A 65 2.03 -1.78 1.13
CA TRP A 65 1.24 -2.07 2.33
C TRP A 65 0.90 -0.81 3.14
N HIS A 66 1.80 0.16 3.19
CA HIS A 66 1.59 1.40 3.93
C HIS A 66 0.42 2.24 3.39
N ASP A 67 0.31 2.33 2.07
CA ASP A 67 -0.77 3.06 1.40
C ASP A 67 -2.12 2.35 1.61
N LEU A 68 -2.12 1.02 1.58
CA LEU A 68 -3.33 0.22 1.82
C LEU A 68 -3.81 0.27 3.27
N THR A 69 -2.90 0.27 4.25
CA THR A 69 -3.29 0.44 5.67
C THR A 69 -3.90 1.81 5.95
N ALA A 70 -3.52 2.86 5.23
CA ALA A 70 -4.12 4.18 5.39
C ALA A 70 -5.60 4.24 4.95
N ILE A 71 -5.99 3.38 3.99
CA ILE A 71 -7.34 3.33 3.43
C ILE A 71 -8.22 2.32 4.18
N SER A 72 -7.65 1.18 4.57
CA SER A 72 -8.40 0.02 5.09
C SER A 72 -8.13 -0.33 6.55
N GLY A 73 -7.16 0.33 7.21
CA GLY A 73 -6.91 0.22 8.65
C GLY A 73 -6.65 -1.21 9.14
N ASP A 74 -7.35 -1.59 10.22
CA ASP A 74 -7.15 -2.83 10.98
C ASP A 74 -7.42 -4.11 10.17
N ASP A 75 -8.28 -4.06 9.14
CA ASP A 75 -8.66 -5.23 8.35
C ASP A 75 -7.48 -5.79 7.52
N ILE A 76 -6.61 -4.89 7.04
CA ILE A 76 -5.39 -5.28 6.33
C ILE A 76 -4.37 -5.87 7.29
N ILE A 77 -4.24 -5.30 8.49
CA ILE A 77 -3.32 -5.81 9.52
C ILE A 77 -3.72 -7.22 9.95
N ALA A 78 -5.02 -7.49 10.12
CA ALA A 78 -5.51 -8.84 10.41
C ALA A 78 -5.14 -9.83 9.29
N THR A 79 -5.33 -9.44 8.02
CA THR A 79 -4.94 -10.24 6.86
C THR A 79 -3.43 -10.51 6.81
N GLN A 80 -2.61 -9.53 7.21
CA GLN A 80 -1.16 -9.69 7.29
C GLN A 80 -0.73 -10.66 8.39
N LEU A 81 -1.42 -10.63 9.52
CA LEU A 81 -1.16 -11.56 10.62
C LEU A 81 -1.45 -13.01 10.21
N ASP A 82 -2.54 -13.22 9.44
CA ASP A 82 -2.85 -14.53 8.86
C ASP A 82 -1.80 -14.98 7.82
N LEU A 83 -1.32 -14.06 6.99
CA LEU A 83 -0.23 -14.34 6.05
C LEU A 83 1.07 -14.72 6.78
N ALA A 84 1.39 -14.02 7.87
CA ALA A 84 2.57 -14.33 8.69
C ALA A 84 2.47 -15.74 9.29
N ARG A 85 1.31 -16.12 9.84
CA ARG A 85 1.07 -17.49 10.34
C ARG A 85 1.29 -18.55 9.26
N ALA A 86 0.77 -18.34 8.06
CA ALA A 86 0.97 -19.25 6.95
C ALA A 86 2.47 -19.38 6.56
N TYR A 87 3.25 -18.31 6.66
CA TYR A 87 4.69 -18.37 6.45
C TYR A 87 5.44 -19.10 7.55
N ILE A 88 5.03 -18.95 8.82
CA ILE A 88 5.59 -19.74 9.94
C ILE A 88 5.34 -21.24 9.68
N GLU A 89 4.10 -21.60 9.34
CA GLU A 89 3.73 -23.00 9.05
C GLU A 89 4.51 -23.56 7.85
N SER A 90 4.79 -22.72 6.85
CA SER A 90 5.62 -23.09 5.69
C SER A 90 7.13 -23.10 5.97
N GLY A 91 7.57 -22.81 7.21
CA GLY A 91 8.99 -22.72 7.60
C GLY A 91 9.73 -21.48 7.06
N LYS A 92 9.00 -20.50 6.53
CA LYS A 92 9.54 -19.25 5.94
C LYS A 92 9.65 -18.15 6.99
N ASN A 93 10.41 -18.43 8.07
CA ASN A 93 10.48 -17.57 9.26
C ASN A 93 10.98 -16.15 8.97
N ASP A 94 11.92 -15.97 8.03
CA ASP A 94 12.44 -14.64 7.67
C ASP A 94 11.35 -13.74 7.06
N LEU A 95 10.48 -14.31 6.23
CA LEU A 95 9.36 -13.60 5.62
C LEU A 95 8.27 -13.31 6.66
N ALA A 96 7.97 -14.29 7.52
CA ALA A 96 7.03 -14.10 8.62
C ALA A 96 7.49 -12.97 9.55
N LYS A 97 8.77 -12.97 9.94
CA LYS A 97 9.36 -11.96 10.83
C LYS A 97 9.23 -10.54 10.26
N THR A 98 9.46 -10.38 8.97
CA THR A 98 9.30 -9.07 8.30
C THR A 98 7.88 -8.54 8.41
N ILE A 99 6.87 -9.41 8.21
CA ILE A 99 5.46 -9.04 8.34
C ILE A 99 5.09 -8.78 9.80
N LEU A 100 5.55 -9.62 10.74
CA LEU A 100 5.25 -9.44 12.16
C LEU A 100 5.84 -8.14 12.72
N HIS A 101 7.02 -7.72 12.27
CA HIS A 101 7.57 -6.40 12.62
C HIS A 101 6.66 -5.26 12.15
N TYR A 102 6.14 -5.34 10.93
CA TYR A 102 5.20 -4.35 10.42
C TYR A 102 3.92 -4.29 11.25
N VAL A 103 3.34 -5.44 11.58
CA VAL A 103 2.12 -5.53 12.40
C VAL A 103 2.38 -5.02 13.84
N ALA A 104 3.56 -5.29 14.40
CA ALA A 104 3.93 -4.80 15.73
C ALA A 104 4.09 -3.27 15.80
N GLU A 105 4.40 -2.62 14.68
CA GLU A 105 4.52 -1.16 14.61
C GLU A 105 3.20 -0.45 14.26
N GLN A 106 2.40 -1.05 13.37
CA GLN A 106 1.23 -0.39 12.75
C GLN A 106 -0.12 -0.93 13.23
N GLY A 107 -0.16 -2.10 13.86
CA GLY A 107 -1.41 -2.73 14.30
C GLY A 107 -2.01 -2.11 15.56
N SER A 108 -3.25 -2.49 15.87
CA SER A 108 -3.90 -2.19 17.15
C SER A 108 -3.22 -2.92 18.32
N ALA A 109 -3.48 -2.50 19.55
CA ALA A 109 -2.85 -3.10 20.74
C ALA A 109 -2.98 -4.63 20.82
N SER A 110 -4.13 -5.18 20.41
CA SER A 110 -4.34 -6.64 20.37
C SER A 110 -3.46 -7.30 19.29
N GLN A 111 -3.39 -6.71 18.11
CA GLN A 111 -2.59 -7.23 16.98
C GLN A 111 -1.09 -7.13 17.25
N GLN A 112 -0.64 -6.06 17.91
CA GLN A 112 0.75 -5.89 18.32
C GLN A 112 1.16 -6.97 19.32
N GLN A 113 0.33 -7.22 20.34
CA GLN A 113 0.59 -8.27 21.32
C GLN A 113 0.64 -9.64 20.65
N GLU A 114 -0.28 -9.92 19.73
CA GLU A 114 -0.32 -11.17 19.00
C GLU A 114 0.91 -11.35 18.08
N ALA A 115 1.33 -10.29 17.38
CA ALA A 115 2.54 -10.33 16.58
C ALA A 115 3.77 -10.63 17.43
N GLN A 116 3.89 -10.01 18.61
CA GLN A 116 4.98 -10.30 19.55
C GLN A 116 4.96 -11.76 20.03
N GLN A 117 3.77 -12.33 20.28
CA GLN A 117 3.65 -13.75 20.65
C GLN A 117 4.11 -14.68 19.53
N LEU A 118 3.73 -14.38 18.28
CA LEU A 118 4.17 -15.16 17.12
C LEU A 118 5.68 -15.03 16.89
N MET A 119 6.27 -13.84 17.14
CA MET A 119 7.72 -13.63 17.02
C MET A 119 8.55 -14.44 18.02
N ILE A 120 7.97 -14.86 19.15
CA ILE A 120 8.65 -15.72 20.13
C ILE A 120 8.67 -17.19 19.66
N GLN A 121 7.76 -17.58 18.76
CA GLN A 121 7.64 -18.96 18.26
C GLN A 121 8.61 -19.30 17.12
N ILE A 122 9.21 -18.29 16.50
CA ILE A 122 10.16 -18.39 15.37
C ILE A 122 11.59 -18.13 15.80
#